data_AF-A0A1Z5KUV2-F1
#
_entry.id   AF-A0A1Z5KUV2-F1
#
_cell.length_a   1.000
_cell.length_b   1.000
_cell.length_c   1.000
_cell.angle_alpha   90.00
_cell.angle_beta   90.00
_cell.angle_gamma   90.00
#
_symmetry.space_group_name_H-M   'P 1'
#
loop_
_entity.id
_entity.type
_entity.pdbx_description
1 polymer ?
#
loop_
_entity_poly.entity_id
_entity_poly.type
_entity_poly.pdbx_seq_one_letter_code
_entity_poly.pdbx_strand_id
1 'polypeptide(L)'
;MLFHSLTVNAYTAYREGRAQRPLRVLSTVRGYVGHFFSCRECALNFAREARQMEQEAQRPQDSVLWLWALHNQVNIRLAGDRTEDPDRPKVPFPPPSLCPECHLKNRWDVTSALRFLLSFYGRGNLVRRATQGAALGVTSSAHLSTRGHGTWTGALSRTDVGLCVVLYVASLLLLVLVYLVFVARWRKHWLSWGALRSS
;
A
#
# COMPACT_ATOMS: atom_id res chain seq x y z
N MET A 1 -0.69 6.28 -4.50
CA MET A 1 0.76 6.47 -4.79
C MET A 1 1.45 5.15 -5.13
N LEU A 2 1.49 4.15 -4.22
CA LEU A 2 2.18 2.88 -4.47
C LEU A 2 1.77 2.19 -5.78
N PHE A 3 0.48 1.96 -6.01
CA PHE A 3 0.00 1.24 -7.20
C PHE A 3 0.35 1.96 -8.52
N HIS A 4 0.30 3.29 -8.53
CA HIS A 4 0.73 4.09 -9.69
C HIS A 4 2.24 3.97 -9.95
N SER A 5 3.06 3.89 -8.90
CA SER A 5 4.49 3.63 -9.05
C SER A 5 4.77 2.22 -9.59
N LEU A 6 4.00 1.22 -9.15
CA LEU A 6 4.14 -0.16 -9.66
C LEU A 6 3.76 -0.25 -11.14
N THR A 7 2.66 0.39 -11.56
CA THR A 7 2.24 0.39 -12.96
C THR A 7 3.24 1.09 -13.87
N VAL A 8 3.75 2.26 -13.44
CA VAL A 8 4.80 2.99 -14.18
C VAL A 8 6.09 2.18 -14.25
N ASN A 9 6.52 1.56 -13.15
CA ASN A 9 7.72 0.73 -13.16
C ASN A 9 7.58 -0.48 -14.11
N ALA A 10 6.44 -1.16 -14.07
CA ALA A 10 6.17 -2.31 -14.95
C ALA A 10 6.17 -1.91 -16.43
N TYR A 11 5.55 -0.78 -16.78
CA TYR A 11 5.53 -0.28 -18.15
C TYR A 11 6.91 0.21 -18.62
N THR A 12 7.67 0.90 -17.76
CA THR A 12 9.04 1.30 -18.06
C THR A 12 9.94 0.09 -18.30
N ALA A 13 9.88 -0.92 -17.41
CA ALA A 13 10.62 -2.17 -17.59
C ALA A 13 10.25 -2.91 -18.88
N TYR A 14 8.97 -2.87 -19.28
CA TYR A 14 8.52 -3.39 -20.56
C TYR A 14 9.15 -2.65 -21.75
N ARG A 15 9.13 -1.31 -21.74
CA ARG A 15 9.74 -0.48 -22.79
C ARG A 15 11.25 -0.71 -22.93
N GLU A 16 11.91 -1.11 -21.85
CA GLU A 16 13.34 -1.40 -21.79
C GLU A 16 13.66 -2.88 -22.08
N GLY A 17 12.66 -3.69 -22.43
CA GLY A 17 12.84 -5.12 -22.72
C GLY A 17 13.11 -5.99 -21.48
N ARG A 18 13.00 -5.45 -20.27
CA ARG A 18 13.22 -6.16 -18.99
C ARG A 18 11.97 -6.87 -18.45
N ALA A 19 10.80 -6.59 -19.02
CA ALA A 19 9.54 -7.24 -18.64
C ALA A 19 8.67 -7.49 -19.88
N GLN A 20 7.83 -8.52 -19.85
CA GLN A 20 7.00 -8.91 -21.00
C GLN A 20 5.51 -8.59 -20.84
N ARG A 21 5.00 -8.58 -19.60
CA ARG A 21 3.55 -8.49 -19.31
C ARG A 21 3.23 -7.38 -18.31
N PRO A 22 3.34 -6.10 -18.71
CA PRO A 22 3.12 -4.97 -17.79
C PRO A 22 1.68 -4.92 -17.25
N LEU A 23 0.69 -5.45 -17.97
CA LEU A 23 -0.71 -5.52 -17.52
C LEU A 23 -0.93 -6.41 -16.29
N ARG A 24 -0.04 -7.38 -16.01
CA ARG A 24 -0.17 -8.29 -14.86
C ARG A 24 -0.22 -7.54 -13.52
N VAL A 25 0.41 -6.37 -13.46
CA VAL A 25 0.39 -5.51 -12.27
C VAL A 25 -1.04 -5.07 -11.91
N LEU A 26 -1.92 -4.84 -12.89
CA LEU A 26 -3.30 -4.44 -12.64
C LEU A 26 -4.09 -5.58 -12.00
N SER A 27 -3.92 -6.81 -12.48
CA SER A 27 -4.51 -8.00 -11.87
C SER A 27 -4.00 -8.21 -10.44
N THR A 28 -2.72 -7.97 -10.18
CA THR A 28 -2.16 -8.01 -8.82
C THR A 28 -2.77 -6.94 -7.91
N VAL A 29 -2.92 -5.70 -8.40
CA VAL A 29 -3.57 -4.62 -7.65
C VAL A 29 -5.03 -4.98 -7.35
N ARG A 30 -5.78 -5.47 -8.32
CA ARG A 30 -7.17 -5.94 -8.13
C ARG A 30 -7.26 -7.04 -7.08
N GLY A 31 -6.38 -8.04 -7.17
CA GLY A 31 -6.32 -9.12 -6.19
C GLY A 31 -6.00 -8.62 -4.79
N TYR A 32 -4.99 -7.75 -4.65
CA TYR A 32 -4.63 -7.17 -3.37
C TYR A 32 -5.77 -6.35 -2.76
N VAL A 33 -6.38 -5.47 -3.56
CA VAL A 33 -7.47 -4.61 -3.09
C VAL A 33 -8.66 -5.44 -2.63
N GLY A 34 -9.00 -6.51 -3.37
CA GLY A 34 -10.12 -7.37 -3.04
C GLY A 34 -9.96 -8.19 -1.75
N HIS A 35 -8.72 -8.52 -1.35
CA HIS A 35 -8.47 -9.43 -0.22
C HIS A 35 -7.85 -8.77 1.01
N PHE A 36 -7.10 -7.68 0.83
CA PHE A 36 -6.25 -7.13 1.89
C PHE A 36 -6.46 -5.64 2.16
N PHE A 37 -7.29 -4.94 1.38
CA PHE A 37 -7.55 -3.53 1.61
C PHE A 37 -8.47 -3.33 2.82
N SER A 38 -8.04 -2.52 3.78
CA SER A 38 -8.74 -2.34 5.06
C SER A 38 -10.13 -1.74 4.91
N CYS A 39 -10.32 -0.82 3.97
CA CYS A 39 -11.63 -0.24 3.69
C CYS A 39 -12.46 -1.19 2.82
N ARG A 40 -13.37 -1.94 3.45
CA ARG A 40 -14.24 -2.91 2.77
C ARG A 40 -15.13 -2.27 1.71
N GLU A 41 -15.70 -1.10 1.98
CA GLU A 41 -16.53 -0.38 1.01
C GLU A 41 -15.71 0.08 -0.20
N CYS A 42 -14.51 0.63 0.04
CA CYS A 42 -13.59 1.03 -1.01
C CYS A 42 -13.18 -0.16 -1.88
N ALA A 43 -12.91 -1.32 -1.26
CA ALA A 43 -12.59 -2.55 -1.96
C ALA A 43 -13.77 -3.03 -2.83
N LEU A 44 -15.00 -2.98 -2.33
CA LEU A 44 -16.20 -3.33 -3.10
C LEU A 44 -16.44 -2.37 -4.26
N ASN A 45 -16.27 -1.07 -4.05
CA ASN A 45 -16.33 -0.06 -5.11
C ASN A 45 -15.28 -0.36 -6.18
N PHE A 46 -14.02 -0.52 -5.80
CA PHE A 46 -12.94 -0.85 -6.73
C PHE A 46 -13.20 -2.16 -7.49
N ALA A 47 -13.66 -3.20 -6.80
CA ALA A 47 -13.96 -4.49 -7.42
C ALA A 47 -15.07 -4.37 -8.47
N ARG A 48 -16.07 -3.51 -8.25
CA ARG A 48 -17.16 -3.26 -9.21
C ARG A 48 -16.65 -2.58 -10.47
N GLU A 49 -15.82 -1.56 -10.34
CA GLU A 49 -15.21 -0.83 -11.47
C GLU A 49 -14.19 -1.72 -12.21
N ALA A 50 -13.44 -2.55 -11.49
CA ALA A 50 -12.42 -3.43 -12.07
C ALA A 50 -12.99 -4.70 -12.73
N ARG A 51 -14.31 -4.85 -12.86
CA ARG A 51 -14.93 -6.05 -13.46
C ARG A 51 -14.56 -6.24 -14.93
N GLN A 52 -14.50 -5.15 -15.69
CA GLN A 52 -14.19 -5.16 -17.12
C GLN A 52 -12.72 -4.79 -17.43
N MET A 53 -11.88 -4.70 -16.39
CA MET A 53 -10.47 -4.29 -16.51
C MET A 53 -9.70 -5.05 -17.60
N GLU A 54 -9.88 -6.37 -17.72
CA GLU A 54 -9.18 -7.20 -18.70
C GLU A 54 -9.62 -6.93 -20.15
N GLN A 55 -10.84 -6.43 -20.34
CA GLN A 55 -11.39 -6.06 -21.65
C GLN A 55 -10.99 -4.63 -22.02
N GLU A 56 -10.89 -3.75 -21.04
CA GLU A 56 -10.55 -2.34 -21.24
C GLU A 56 -9.04 -2.09 -21.37
N ALA A 57 -8.21 -2.84 -20.64
CA ALA A 57 -6.76 -2.66 -20.61
C ALA A 57 -6.06 -3.74 -21.45
N GLN A 58 -5.88 -3.45 -22.74
CA GLN A 58 -5.32 -4.41 -23.70
C GLN A 58 -3.89 -4.08 -24.15
N ARG A 59 -3.52 -2.79 -24.14
CA ARG A 59 -2.22 -2.33 -24.63
C ARG A 59 -1.25 -2.17 -23.45
N PRO A 60 0.06 -2.30 -23.66
CA PRO A 60 1.06 -2.18 -22.59
C PRO A 60 0.95 -0.90 -21.75
N GLN A 61 0.70 0.26 -22.38
CA GLN A 61 0.51 1.54 -21.69
C GLN A 61 -0.76 1.62 -20.84
N ASP A 62 -1.76 0.77 -21.13
CA ASP A 62 -3.00 0.74 -20.38
C ASP A 62 -2.76 0.24 -18.94
N SER A 63 -1.64 -0.46 -18.68
CA SER A 63 -1.18 -0.74 -17.30
C SER A 63 -1.08 0.52 -16.45
N VAL A 64 -0.69 1.66 -17.04
CA VAL A 64 -0.61 2.97 -16.38
C VAL A 64 -1.92 3.73 -16.54
N LEU A 65 -2.41 3.83 -17.78
CA LEU A 65 -3.53 4.72 -18.12
C LEU A 65 -4.86 4.25 -17.54
N TRP A 66 -5.12 2.94 -17.48
CA TRP A 66 -6.37 2.42 -16.95
C TRP A 66 -6.54 2.78 -15.46
N LEU A 67 -5.49 2.54 -14.67
CA LEU A 67 -5.53 2.87 -13.24
C LEU A 67 -5.61 4.39 -13.00
N TRP A 68 -4.94 5.19 -13.84
CA TRP A 68 -5.04 6.64 -13.80
C TRP A 68 -6.46 7.14 -14.10
N ALA A 69 -7.08 6.64 -15.18
CA ALA A 69 -8.44 7.01 -15.56
C ALA A 69 -9.45 6.64 -14.48
N LEU A 70 -9.36 5.41 -13.94
CA LEU A 70 -10.20 4.95 -12.84
C LEU A 70 -10.05 5.84 -11.59
N HIS A 71 -8.81 6.20 -11.22
CA HIS A 71 -8.57 7.06 -10.06
C HIS A 71 -9.18 8.45 -10.27
N ASN A 72 -9.12 8.99 -11.49
CA ASN A 72 -9.75 10.27 -11.79
C ASN A 72 -11.28 10.22 -11.74
N GLN A 73 -11.91 9.11 -12.15
CA GLN A 73 -13.34 8.91 -11.95
C GLN A 73 -13.69 8.92 -10.45
N VAL A 74 -12.89 8.26 -9.61
CA VAL A 74 -13.05 8.30 -8.16
C VAL A 74 -12.85 9.71 -7.60
N ASN A 75 -11.85 10.46 -8.07
CA ASN A 75 -11.65 11.85 -7.64
C ASN A 75 -12.85 12.73 -7.97
N ILE A 76 -13.42 12.60 -9.17
CA ILE A 76 -14.62 13.35 -9.58
C ILE A 76 -15.81 12.98 -8.70
N ARG A 77 -16.02 11.68 -8.43
CA ARG A 77 -17.14 11.22 -7.60
C ARG A 77 -17.04 11.68 -6.14
N LEU A 78 -15.83 11.72 -5.59
CA LEU A 78 -15.59 12.06 -4.18
C LEU A 78 -15.33 13.54 -3.92
N ALA A 79 -15.31 14.38 -4.97
CA ALA A 79 -15.15 15.82 -4.81
C ALA A 79 -16.34 16.40 -4.04
N GLY A 80 -16.06 17.12 -2.94
CA GLY A 80 -17.07 17.70 -2.05
C GLY A 80 -17.77 16.68 -1.13
N ASP A 81 -17.30 15.43 -1.07
CA ASP A 81 -17.84 14.44 -0.15
C ASP A 81 -17.53 14.81 1.31
N ARG A 82 -18.36 14.40 2.26
CA ARG A 82 -18.15 14.69 3.70
C ARG A 82 -16.86 14.07 4.26
N THR A 83 -16.33 13.05 3.60
CA THR A 83 -15.06 12.38 3.94
C THR A 83 -13.85 13.02 3.26
N GLU A 84 -14.07 14.05 2.44
CA GLU A 84 -12.99 14.80 1.80
C GLU A 84 -12.20 15.61 2.82
N ASP A 85 -10.87 15.51 2.73
CA ASP A 85 -9.96 16.34 3.50
C ASP A 85 -9.98 17.78 2.91
N PRO A 86 -10.38 18.81 3.70
CA PRO A 86 -10.44 20.18 3.22
C PRO A 86 -9.10 20.73 2.68
N ASP A 87 -7.98 20.25 3.22
CA ASP A 87 -6.65 20.69 2.79
C ASP A 87 -6.16 19.93 1.54
N ARG A 88 -6.88 18.87 1.14
CA ARG A 88 -6.54 17.98 0.01
C ARG A 88 -7.77 17.69 -0.85
N PRO A 89 -8.37 18.72 -1.46
CA PRO A 89 -9.55 18.54 -2.31
C PRO A 89 -9.25 17.60 -3.47
N LYS A 90 -10.22 16.74 -3.79
CA LYS A 90 -10.18 15.83 -4.92
C LYS A 90 -10.37 16.65 -6.18
N VAL A 91 -9.35 16.64 -7.02
CA VAL A 91 -9.38 17.23 -8.35
C VAL A 91 -8.92 16.19 -9.38
N PRO A 92 -9.33 16.33 -10.65
CA PRO A 92 -8.75 15.54 -11.71
C PRO A 92 -7.23 15.74 -11.75
N PHE A 93 -6.50 14.63 -11.73
CA PHE A 93 -5.04 14.61 -11.66
C PHE A 93 -4.44 14.24 -13.03
N PRO A 94 -3.36 14.92 -13.48
CA PRO A 94 -2.80 16.13 -12.88
C PRO A 94 -3.69 17.37 -13.10
N PRO A 95 -3.74 18.31 -12.15
CA PRO A 95 -4.34 19.62 -12.40
C PRO A 95 -3.55 20.39 -13.46
N PRO A 96 -4.14 21.40 -14.12
CA PRO A 96 -3.46 22.22 -15.13
C PRO A 96 -2.17 22.88 -14.63
N SER A 97 -2.08 23.17 -13.33
CA SER A 97 -0.87 23.72 -12.69
C SER A 97 0.32 22.76 -12.68
N LEU A 98 0.09 21.45 -12.77
CA LEU A 98 1.15 20.43 -12.83
C LEU A 98 1.45 19.93 -14.25
N CYS A 99 0.48 19.99 -15.15
CA CYS A 99 0.66 19.58 -16.54
C CYS A 99 -0.36 20.30 -17.44
N PRO A 100 -0.11 21.55 -17.85
CA PRO A 100 -1.03 22.29 -18.72
C PRO A 100 -1.28 21.55 -20.05
N GLU A 101 -0.24 20.92 -20.60
CA GLU A 101 -0.29 20.17 -21.86
C GLU A 101 -1.10 18.88 -21.78
N CYS A 102 -1.41 18.39 -20.58
CA CYS A 102 -2.28 17.22 -20.40
C CYS A 102 -3.75 17.55 -20.69
N HIS A 103 -4.12 18.84 -20.75
CA HIS A 103 -5.50 19.30 -20.89
C HIS A 103 -5.74 19.88 -22.28
N LEU A 104 -6.66 19.26 -23.02
CA LEU A 104 -7.30 19.84 -24.20
C LEU A 104 -8.64 20.45 -23.77
N LYS A 105 -9.22 21.33 -24.59
CA LYS A 105 -10.45 22.11 -24.26
C LYS A 105 -11.48 21.35 -23.43
N ASN A 106 -11.88 20.13 -23.85
CA ASN A 106 -12.88 19.31 -23.16
C ASN A 106 -12.43 17.85 -22.94
N ARG A 107 -11.13 17.55 -23.00
CA ARG A 107 -10.64 16.17 -22.89
C ARG A 107 -9.17 16.13 -22.51
N TRP A 108 -8.70 14.96 -22.09
CA TRP A 108 -7.28 14.73 -21.84
C TRP A 108 -6.50 14.56 -23.15
N ASP A 109 -5.33 15.19 -23.23
CA ASP A 109 -4.26 14.67 -24.08
C ASP A 109 -3.62 13.48 -23.36
N VAL A 110 -4.08 12.28 -23.73
CA VAL A 110 -3.65 11.02 -23.14
C VAL A 110 -2.15 10.77 -23.31
N THR A 111 -1.55 11.27 -24.40
CA THR A 111 -0.11 11.10 -24.65
C THR A 111 0.69 11.93 -23.68
N SER A 112 0.29 13.19 -23.49
CA SER A 112 0.92 14.10 -22.54
C SER A 112 0.68 13.65 -21.09
N ALA A 113 -0.51 13.16 -20.76
CA ALA A 113 -0.81 12.55 -19.48
C ALA A 113 0.06 11.32 -19.20
N LEU A 114 0.22 10.40 -20.16
CA LEU A 114 1.13 9.26 -20.00
C LEU A 114 2.55 9.73 -19.72
N ARG A 115 3.08 10.67 -20.52
CA ARG A 115 4.43 11.22 -20.33
C ARG A 115 4.61 11.82 -18.93
N PHE A 116 3.64 12.60 -18.48
CA PHE A 116 3.62 13.17 -17.14
C PHE A 116 3.64 12.07 -16.06
N LEU A 117 2.81 11.03 -16.17
CA LEU A 117 2.73 9.95 -15.19
C LEU A 117 4.05 9.18 -15.09
N LEU A 118 4.71 8.89 -16.22
CA LEU A 118 6.01 8.22 -16.25
C LEU A 118 7.10 9.05 -15.56
N SER A 119 7.06 10.37 -15.72
CA SER A 119 7.97 11.28 -15.02
C SER A 119 7.65 11.37 -13.53
N PHE A 120 6.37 11.60 -13.19
CA PHE A 120 5.91 11.88 -11.84
C PHE A 120 6.09 10.69 -10.88
N TYR A 121 5.78 9.48 -11.35
CA TYR A 121 5.92 8.23 -10.58
C TYR A 121 7.23 7.48 -10.88
N GLY A 122 8.02 7.96 -11.83
CA GLY A 122 9.28 7.35 -12.22
C GLY A 122 10.35 7.41 -11.12
N ARG A 123 11.29 6.46 -11.17
CA ARG A 123 12.38 6.32 -10.18
C ARG A 123 13.12 7.63 -9.93
N GLY A 124 13.42 8.40 -10.99
CA GLY A 124 14.14 9.67 -10.86
C GLY A 124 13.43 10.67 -9.94
N ASN A 125 12.11 10.80 -10.05
CA ASN A 125 11.36 11.73 -9.21
C ASN A 125 11.15 11.19 -7.79
N LEU A 126 11.05 9.86 -7.61
CA LEU A 126 11.00 9.23 -6.28
C LEU A 126 12.31 9.45 -5.51
N VAL A 127 13.45 9.22 -6.17
CA VAL A 127 14.78 9.47 -5.57
C VAL A 127 14.94 10.95 -5.27
N ARG A 128 14.57 11.84 -6.20
CA ARG A 128 14.65 13.29 -5.97
C ARG A 128 13.81 13.75 -4.78
N ARG A 129 12.60 13.23 -4.59
CA ARG A 129 11.77 13.53 -3.41
C ARG A 129 12.39 12.99 -2.13
N ALA A 130 12.98 11.80 -2.17
CA ALA A 130 13.65 11.22 -1.01
C ALA A 130 14.91 12.03 -0.62
N THR A 131 15.72 12.43 -1.61
CA THR A 131 16.92 13.23 -1.37
C THR A 131 16.58 14.67 -0.98
N GLN A 132 15.53 15.27 -1.55
CA GLN A 132 15.05 16.59 -1.11
C GLN A 132 14.46 16.54 0.31
N GLY A 133 13.70 15.50 0.66
CA GLY A 133 13.22 15.30 2.03
C GLY A 133 14.34 15.11 3.05
N ALA A 134 15.43 14.45 2.65
CA ALA A 134 16.64 14.31 3.47
C ALA A 134 17.49 15.59 3.53
N ALA A 135 17.64 16.30 2.40
CA ALA A 135 18.46 17.51 2.30
C ALA A 135 17.80 18.74 2.92
N LEU A 136 16.47 18.82 2.91
CA LEU A 136 15.71 19.88 3.59
C LEU A 136 15.65 19.68 5.10
N GLY A 137 16.27 18.61 5.64
CA GLY A 137 16.29 18.35 7.08
C GLY A 137 14.89 18.49 7.69
N VAL A 138 13.84 18.01 7.01
CA VAL A 138 12.47 18.12 7.49
C VAL A 138 12.29 17.16 8.67
N THR A 139 12.88 17.54 9.81
CA THR A 139 12.23 17.40 11.10
C THR A 139 10.92 18.15 10.94
N SER A 140 9.83 17.39 10.85
CA SER A 140 8.48 17.91 10.71
C SER A 140 8.17 18.84 11.90
N SER A 141 8.51 20.11 11.78
CA SER A 141 7.97 21.19 12.62
C SER A 141 6.68 21.65 11.95
N ALA A 142 5.71 20.75 11.89
CA ALA A 142 4.33 21.16 11.72
C ALA A 142 3.89 21.75 13.07
N HIS A 143 3.60 23.05 13.06
CA HIS A 143 2.80 23.79 14.03
C HIS A 143 2.14 22.92 15.12
N LEU A 144 2.77 22.89 16.31
CA LEU A 144 2.12 22.43 17.52
C LEU A 144 1.23 23.57 18.05
N SER A 145 -0.03 23.59 17.61
CA SER A 145 -1.11 24.07 18.47
C SER A 145 -1.88 22.86 18.96
N THR A 146 -1.82 22.69 20.28
CA THR A 146 -2.48 21.69 21.12
C THR A 146 -3.89 21.27 20.67
N ARG A 147 -4.15 19.95 20.67
CA ARG A 147 -5.02 19.23 21.65
C ARG A 147 -5.66 17.98 21.00
N GLY A 148 -5.29 16.78 21.47
CA GLY A 148 -6.00 15.53 21.17
C GLY A 148 -5.09 14.34 20.86
N HIS A 149 -4.96 13.41 21.81
CA HIS A 149 -4.14 12.21 21.79
C HIS A 149 -4.36 11.28 20.58
N GLY A 150 -3.25 10.80 19.99
CA GLY A 150 -3.26 9.64 19.10
C GLY A 150 -2.21 9.66 17.98
N THR A 151 -0.96 10.01 18.25
CA THR A 151 0.12 10.07 17.25
C THR A 151 0.56 8.67 16.81
N TRP A 152 0.01 8.21 15.69
CA TRP A 152 0.56 7.11 14.88
C TRP A 152 1.58 7.69 13.88
N THR A 153 2.83 7.90 14.32
CA THR A 153 3.97 8.15 13.43
C THR A 153 5.15 7.30 13.89
N GLY A 154 5.56 6.32 13.08
CA GLY A 154 6.46 5.24 13.45
C GLY A 154 7.88 5.66 13.83
N ALA A 155 8.11 5.85 15.12
CA ALA A 155 9.42 5.73 15.75
C ALA A 155 9.27 4.71 16.89
N LEU A 156 9.67 3.45 16.69
CA LEU A 156 9.87 2.55 17.82
C LEU A 156 11.06 3.13 18.60
N SER A 157 10.74 3.88 19.64
CA SER A 157 11.72 4.41 20.58
C SER A 157 12.50 3.25 21.19
N ARG A 158 13.70 3.51 21.75
CA ARG A 158 14.50 2.48 22.46
C ARG A 158 13.68 1.69 23.48
N THR A 159 12.68 2.33 24.07
CA THR A 159 11.70 1.75 25.00
C THR A 159 10.68 0.85 24.32
N ASP A 160 10.22 1.15 23.10
CA ASP A 160 9.29 0.29 22.35
C ASP A 160 9.97 -0.97 21.82
N VAL A 161 11.22 -0.85 21.35
CA VAL A 161 12.04 -2.02 20.98
C VAL A 161 12.37 -2.86 22.21
N GLY A 162 12.69 -2.22 23.34
CA GLY A 162 12.90 -2.89 24.62
C GLY A 162 11.66 -3.64 25.10
N LEU A 163 10.49 -3.00 25.06
CA LEU A 163 9.21 -3.62 25.42
C LEU A 163 8.89 -4.80 24.48
N CYS A 164 9.12 -4.64 23.19
CA CYS A 164 8.90 -5.70 22.20
C CYS A 164 9.78 -6.92 22.50
N VAL A 165 11.09 -6.72 22.74
CA VAL A 165 12.01 -7.81 23.10
C VAL A 165 11.59 -8.50 24.40
N VAL A 166 11.19 -7.74 25.43
CA VAL A 166 10.71 -8.31 26.70
C VAL A 166 9.45 -9.15 26.49
N LEU A 167 8.48 -8.66 25.72
CA LEU A 167 7.24 -9.38 25.42
C LEU A 167 7.51 -10.65 24.60
N TYR A 168 8.43 -10.60 23.64
CA TYR A 168 8.86 -11.78 22.87
C TYR A 168 9.54 -12.82 23.75
N VAL A 169 10.48 -12.41 24.62
CA VAL A 169 11.16 -13.33 25.54
C VAL A 169 10.17 -13.94 26.53
N ALA A 170 9.26 -13.14 27.11
CA ALA A 170 8.23 -13.65 28.01
C ALA A 170 7.31 -14.68 27.31
N SER A 171 6.93 -14.40 26.06
CA SER A 171 6.12 -15.33 25.25
C SER A 171 6.85 -16.64 24.97
N LEU A 172 8.15 -16.59 24.65
CA LEU A 172 8.98 -17.79 24.45
C LEU A 172 9.13 -18.59 25.75
N LEU A 173 9.33 -17.94 26.89
CA LEU A 173 9.40 -18.60 28.19
C LEU A 173 8.08 -19.28 28.57
N LEU A 174 6.93 -18.63 28.30
CA LEU A 174 5.62 -19.23 28.50
C LEU A 174 5.40 -20.45 27.61
N LEU A 175 5.79 -20.37 26.34
CA LEU A 175 5.71 -21.52 25.41
C LEU A 175 6.60 -22.68 25.86
N VAL A 176 7.83 -22.40 26.33
CA VAL A 176 8.74 -23.41 26.88
C VAL A 176 8.14 -24.03 28.15
N LEU A 177 7.58 -23.23 29.06
CA LEU A 177 6.92 -23.74 30.27
C LEU A 177 5.75 -24.65 29.93
N VAL A 178 4.87 -24.22 29.00
CA VAL A 178 3.73 -25.02 28.54
C VAL A 178 4.22 -26.33 27.90
N TYR A 179 5.26 -26.27 27.07
CA TYR A 179 5.89 -27.45 26.47
C TYR A 179 6.43 -28.40 27.53
N LEU A 180 7.16 -27.89 28.53
CA LEU A 180 7.72 -28.71 29.61
C LEU A 180 6.62 -29.34 30.48
N VAL A 181 5.56 -28.58 30.81
CA VAL A 181 4.39 -29.10 31.54
C VAL A 181 3.70 -30.17 30.71
N PHE A 182 3.53 -29.95 29.41
CA PHE A 182 2.93 -30.92 28.50
C PHE A 182 3.77 -32.20 28.45
N VAL A 183 5.08 -32.11 28.25
CA VAL A 183 6.01 -33.25 28.23
C VAL A 183 6.05 -33.97 29.57
N ALA A 184 6.07 -33.25 30.69
CA ALA A 184 6.06 -33.85 32.03
C ALA A 184 4.74 -34.59 32.30
N ARG A 185 3.59 -34.00 31.92
CA ARG A 185 2.28 -34.65 32.02
C ARG A 185 2.20 -35.89 31.13
N TRP A 186 2.73 -35.80 29.91
CA TRP A 186 2.82 -36.94 29.00
C TRP A 186 3.71 -38.05 29.54
N ARG A 187 4.89 -37.73 30.07
CA ARG A 187 5.81 -38.70 30.71
C ARG A 187 5.15 -39.38 31.91
N LYS A 188 4.45 -38.62 32.77
CA LYS A 188 3.68 -39.19 33.90
C LYS A 188 2.58 -40.14 33.42
N HIS A 189 1.83 -39.75 32.38
CA HIS A 189 0.80 -40.60 31.78
C HIS A 189 1.37 -41.90 31.17
N TRP A 190 2.53 -41.82 30.51
CA TRP A 190 3.23 -43.00 29.99
C TRP A 190 3.75 -43.92 31.11
N LEU A 191 4.30 -43.36 32.19
CA LEU A 191 4.75 -44.14 33.35
C LEU A 191 3.58 -44.80 34.09
N SER A 192 2.43 -44.11 34.23
CA SER A 192 1.23 -44.71 34.83
C SER A 192 0.64 -45.82 33.95
N TRP A 193 0.65 -45.65 32.62
CA TRP A 193 0.23 -46.68 31.68
C TRP A 193 1.21 -47.87 31.59
N GLY A 194 2.50 -47.65 31.84
CA GLY A 194 3.51 -48.71 31.92
C GLY A 194 3.37 -49.56 33.18
N ALA A 195 3.09 -48.95 34.32
CA ALA A 195 2.87 -49.64 35.60
C ALA A 195 1.59 -50.51 35.62
N LEU A 196 0.55 -50.11 34.88
CA LEU A 196 -0.70 -50.87 34.73
C LEU A 196 -0.59 -52.09 33.78
N ARG A 197 0.50 -52.21 33.01
CA ARG A 197 0.73 -53.33 32.08
C ARG A 197 1.65 -54.44 32.63
N SER A 198 2.20 -54.25 33.84
CA SER A 198 3.10 -55.20 34.50
C SER A 198 2.51 -55.76 35.81
N SER A 199 1.19 -55.71 35.98
CA SER A 199 0.44 -56.40 37.04
C SER A 199 -0.59 -57.35 36.43
#